data_AF-A0A5J5HSL3-F1
#
_entry.id   AF-A0A5J5HSL3-F1
#
_cell.length_a   1.000
_cell.length_b   1.000
_cell.length_c   1.000
_cell.angle_alpha   90.00
_cell.angle_beta   90.00
_cell.angle_gamma   90.00
#
_symmetry.space_group_name_H-M   'P 1'
#
loop_
_entity.id
_entity.type
_entity.pdbx_description
1 polymer ?
#
loop_
_entity_poly.entity_id
_entity_poly.type
_entity_poly.pdbx_seq_one_letter_code
_entity_poly.pdbx_strand_id
1 'polypeptide(L)'
;EELGQRNSGANRALLKLWEELDSDNVLSRPCTYCGQPIGIDTLFSNSVNVDHILPFALTLDDSNGNKIVCHTHCNQAKHRQSPFDAWGHTARWEGIAARAARLPKNKRWRFEPDAMEKFRDESGFQARHLVDTQYLARLSREYLATLYPEKGEGSGHIWVSPGRLTEMVRRKLGLNDLLPDHNFGGGADQAKNRLDHRHHAIDAVVVAIVDRRMLNEIARVSGQEGAEGRERIIIPDPWDGFRDDLRTAVNAITVSHRTDHGTASKAGLPKGQDATAGRLQNDTAYGFTGETDAKGNSIVVRRVPLSSFKKLTDLERVRDPDLKAALYQHLDGLEGKAFEKAIGEFGDREWHAYRNVRRVRVVEPLTVIPIRDRNGRIYKGYKGDSNYRYDVWELPDGKWVNEVVSMFDAHQPGWLSGIRAANPTARKILSLHRDDVLAIERNGGDRELVRVVKFSEKQFAVAPPNEGGALKGRDADKDDPFKYSYPSPNTLKAWHARQVRIDEIGRVLDPGFPPRKARRKTRKPG
;
A
#
# COMPACT_ATOMS: atom_id res chain seq x y z
N GLU A 1 1.71 37.55 15.77
CA GLU A 1 2.49 38.78 15.51
C GLU A 1 2.84 39.47 16.83
N GLU A 2 1.90 39.63 17.75
CA GLU A 2 2.14 40.18 19.11
C GLU A 2 3.25 39.44 19.90
N LEU A 3 3.38 38.12 19.72
CA LEU A 3 4.41 37.29 20.37
C LEU A 3 5.77 37.27 19.63
N GLY A 4 5.98 38.19 18.67
CA GLY A 4 7.19 38.20 17.82
C GLY A 4 7.30 37.02 16.84
N GLN A 5 6.30 36.14 16.78
CA GLN A 5 6.26 34.99 15.87
C GLN A 5 5.74 35.38 14.48
N ARG A 6 6.40 34.85 13.43
CA ARG A 6 6.01 35.06 12.03
C ARG A 6 4.61 34.51 11.76
N ASN A 7 3.78 35.29 11.07
CA ASN A 7 2.48 34.83 10.59
C ASN A 7 2.65 33.87 9.40
N SER A 8 2.74 32.57 9.69
CA SER A 8 2.90 31.49 8.71
C SER A 8 1.76 30.48 8.82
N GLY A 9 1.53 29.68 7.78
CA GLY A 9 0.57 28.57 7.85
C GLY A 9 0.89 27.59 8.98
N ALA A 10 2.18 27.30 9.19
CA ALA A 10 2.64 26.40 10.26
C ALA A 10 2.34 26.96 11.66
N ASN A 11 2.63 28.24 11.91
CA ASN A 11 2.38 28.87 13.21
C ASN A 11 0.87 29.01 13.50
N ARG A 12 0.05 29.28 12.48
CA ARG A 12 -1.41 29.27 12.62
C ARG A 12 -1.95 27.87 12.92
N ALA A 13 -1.38 26.82 12.31
CA ALA A 13 -1.74 25.44 12.61
C ALA A 13 -1.37 25.04 14.04
N LEU A 14 -0.19 25.44 14.54
CA LEU A 14 0.22 25.24 15.94
C LEU A 14 -0.75 25.92 16.90
N LEU A 15 -1.10 27.18 16.64
CA LEU A 15 -2.03 27.94 17.46
C LEU A 15 -3.41 27.26 17.51
N LYS A 16 -3.92 26.83 16.36
CA LYS A 16 -5.19 26.10 16.27
C LYS A 16 -5.17 24.80 17.08
N LEU A 17 -4.10 24.01 16.95
CA LEU A 17 -3.97 22.75 17.70
C LEU A 17 -3.83 22.98 19.21
N TRP A 18 -3.22 24.10 19.61
CA TRP A 18 -3.12 24.50 21.00
C TRP A 18 -4.48 24.94 21.57
N GLU A 19 -5.26 25.71 20.81
CA GLU A 19 -6.63 26.10 21.14
C GLU A 19 -7.56 24.89 21.31
N GLU A 20 -7.36 23.85 20.50
CA GLU A 20 -8.13 22.60 20.56
C GLU A 20 -7.85 21.74 21.82
N LEU A 21 -6.80 22.02 22.60
CA LEU A 21 -6.51 21.29 23.85
C LEU A 21 -7.56 21.53 24.94
N ASP A 22 -8.05 22.77 25.01
CA ASP A 22 -9.16 23.18 25.87
C ASP A 22 -9.72 24.50 25.31
N SER A 23 -10.90 24.42 24.67
CA SER A 23 -11.56 25.58 24.06
C SER A 23 -12.14 26.53 25.11
N ASP A 24 -12.46 26.00 26.29
CA ASP A 24 -13.24 26.68 27.30
C ASP A 24 -12.34 27.32 28.36
N ASN A 25 -11.10 26.83 28.49
CA ASN A 25 -10.11 27.36 29.43
C ASN A 25 -8.77 27.69 28.78
N VAL A 26 -8.63 28.96 28.34
CA VAL A 26 -7.42 29.51 27.73
C VAL A 26 -6.18 29.41 28.65
N LEU A 27 -6.37 29.46 29.97
CA LEU A 27 -5.28 29.47 30.95
C LEU A 27 -4.75 28.06 31.28
N SER A 28 -5.54 27.01 31.05
CA SER A 28 -5.14 25.65 31.43
C SER A 28 -4.46 24.87 30.31
N ARG A 29 -4.91 25.03 29.06
CA ARG A 29 -4.56 24.25 27.84
C ARG A 29 -3.46 23.19 28.05
N PRO A 30 -3.81 22.05 28.66
CA PRO A 30 -2.81 21.10 29.13
C PRO A 30 -2.40 20.15 28.00
N CYS A 31 -1.14 19.73 28.01
CA CYS A 31 -0.69 18.60 27.21
C CYS A 31 -1.54 17.37 27.54
N THR A 32 -2.23 16.80 26.55
CA THR A 32 -3.12 15.66 26.75
C THR A 32 -2.43 14.46 27.41
N TYR A 33 -1.13 14.25 27.12
CA TYR A 33 -0.37 13.09 27.62
C TYR A 33 0.15 13.22 29.05
N CYS A 34 0.59 14.39 29.50
CA CYS A 34 1.16 14.59 30.85
C CYS A 34 0.34 15.50 31.76
N GLY A 35 -0.64 16.22 31.23
CA GLY A 35 -1.46 17.17 31.99
C GLY A 35 -0.78 18.50 32.31
N GLN A 36 0.51 18.66 32.01
CA GLN A 36 1.23 19.92 32.24
C GLN A 36 0.73 21.00 31.26
N PRO A 37 0.55 22.25 31.72
CA PRO A 37 0.08 23.34 30.88
C PRO A 37 1.07 23.62 29.75
N ILE A 38 0.55 23.91 28.56
CA ILE A 38 1.33 24.47 27.46
C ILE A 38 0.97 25.94 27.39
N GLY A 39 1.87 26.80 27.85
CA GLY A 39 1.69 28.25 27.74
C GLY A 39 1.91 28.71 26.30
N ILE A 40 1.31 29.84 25.94
CA ILE A 40 1.44 30.42 24.60
C ILE A 40 2.90 30.73 24.23
N ASP A 41 3.72 31.16 25.20
CA ASP A 41 5.15 31.41 25.00
C ASP A 41 5.94 30.12 24.75
N THR A 42 5.54 29.02 25.41
CA THR A 42 6.20 27.71 25.26
C THR A 42 5.78 26.98 23.99
N LEU A 43 4.63 27.31 23.40
CA LEU A 43 4.07 26.66 22.21
C LEU A 43 5.04 26.67 21.02
N PHE A 44 5.80 27.76 20.87
CA PHE A 44 6.74 27.95 19.76
C PHE A 44 8.18 27.52 20.10
N SER A 45 8.39 26.88 21.25
CA SER A 45 9.70 26.40 21.68
C SER A 45 9.92 24.92 21.32
N ASN A 46 11.18 24.46 21.41
CA ASN A 46 11.55 23.04 21.19
C ASN A 46 11.02 22.08 22.27
N SER A 47 10.38 22.60 23.33
CA SER A 47 9.77 21.79 24.38
C SER A 47 8.41 21.20 23.97
N VAL A 48 7.86 21.66 22.85
CA VAL A 48 6.54 21.31 22.33
C VAL A 48 6.66 20.79 20.90
N ASN A 49 5.98 19.66 20.62
CA ASN A 49 5.92 19.03 19.31
C ASN A 49 4.47 18.83 18.87
N VAL A 50 4.26 18.78 17.54
CA VAL A 50 3.05 18.18 16.97
C VAL A 50 3.25 16.68 16.88
N ASP A 51 2.39 15.91 17.54
CA ASP A 51 2.34 14.46 17.46
C ASP A 51 1.18 13.99 16.57
N HIS A 52 1.38 12.85 15.92
CA HIS A 52 0.30 12.10 15.28
C HIS A 52 -0.31 11.16 16.31
N ILE A 53 -1.55 11.43 16.77
CA ILE A 53 -2.23 10.66 17.82
C ILE A 53 -2.15 9.16 17.50
N LEU A 54 -2.57 8.75 16.31
CA LEU A 54 -2.27 7.42 15.76
C LEU A 54 -1.00 7.47 14.90
N PRO A 55 -0.12 6.46 14.96
CA PRO A 55 1.17 6.50 14.27
C PRO A 55 1.04 6.69 12.76
N PHE A 56 1.64 7.76 12.21
CA PHE A 56 1.62 8.02 10.76
C PHE A 56 2.20 6.85 9.95
N ALA A 57 3.23 6.16 10.45
CA ALA A 57 3.80 5.01 9.73
C ALA A 57 2.82 3.83 9.56
N LEU A 58 1.78 3.73 10.39
CA LEU A 58 0.78 2.66 10.34
C LEU A 58 -0.53 3.12 9.70
N THR A 59 -0.91 4.38 9.93
CA THR A 59 -2.18 4.95 9.49
C THR A 59 -2.06 5.78 8.21
N LEU A 60 -0.85 6.24 7.93
CA LEU A 60 -0.53 7.29 6.96
C LEU A 60 -1.31 8.59 7.21
N ASP A 61 -2.04 8.78 8.32
CA ASP A 61 -3.16 9.73 8.36
C ASP A 61 -2.80 11.21 8.11
N ASP A 62 -1.88 11.89 8.80
CA ASP A 62 -1.56 13.34 8.62
C ASP A 62 -2.70 14.39 8.62
N SER A 63 -3.98 14.02 8.71
CA SER A 63 -5.07 14.98 8.83
C SER A 63 -5.00 15.75 10.15
N ASN A 64 -5.63 16.93 10.21
CA ASN A 64 -5.72 17.69 11.46
C ASN A 64 -6.40 16.89 12.59
N GLY A 65 -7.31 15.99 12.23
CA GLY A 65 -7.98 15.09 13.19
C GLY A 65 -7.02 14.11 13.88
N ASN A 66 -5.86 13.84 13.28
CA ASN A 66 -4.83 12.98 13.86
C ASN A 66 -3.65 13.76 14.43
N LYS A 67 -3.65 15.09 14.44
CA LYS A 67 -2.55 15.91 14.96
C LYS A 67 -2.90 16.49 16.32
N ILE A 68 -1.95 16.56 17.23
CA ILE A 68 -2.12 17.25 18.53
C ILE A 68 -0.81 17.90 18.95
N VAL A 69 -0.89 19.02 19.66
CA VAL A 69 0.28 19.61 20.31
C VAL A 69 0.51 18.95 21.67
N CYS A 70 1.75 18.54 21.94
CA CYS A 70 2.13 17.92 23.20
C CYS A 70 3.60 18.23 23.54
N HIS A 71 3.99 17.98 24.79
CA HIS A 71 5.40 18.12 25.17
C HIS A 71 6.29 17.10 24.44
N THR A 72 7.48 17.53 24.03
CA THR A 72 8.45 16.72 23.28
C THR A 72 8.77 15.37 23.94
N HIS A 73 8.95 15.35 25.26
CA HIS A 73 9.21 14.12 26.01
C HIS A 73 8.02 13.15 25.99
N CYS A 74 6.79 13.65 25.92
CA CYS A 74 5.59 12.81 25.82
C CYS A 74 5.49 12.15 24.44
N ASN A 75 5.76 12.91 23.37
CA ASN A 75 5.80 12.39 22.01
C ASN A 75 6.88 11.28 21.88
N GLN A 76 8.07 11.54 22.42
CA GLN A 76 9.15 10.54 22.47
C GLN A 76 8.77 9.28 23.23
N ALA A 77 8.08 9.41 24.36
CA ALA A 77 7.60 8.28 25.16
C ALA A 77 6.52 7.46 24.43
N LYS A 78 5.62 8.11 23.67
CA LYS A 78 4.61 7.42 22.84
C LYS A 78 5.24 6.68 21.65
N HIS A 79 6.30 7.24 21.08
CA HIS A 79 7.03 6.67 19.95
C HIS A 79 6.10 6.33 18.77
N ARG A 80 5.97 5.06 18.39
CA ARG A 80 5.19 4.58 17.24
C ARG A 80 3.94 3.80 17.68
N GLN A 81 3.40 4.13 18.84
CA GLN A 81 2.23 3.48 19.44
C GLN A 81 1.01 4.42 19.41
N SER A 82 -0.20 3.87 19.52
CA SER A 82 -1.38 4.66 19.86
C SER A 82 -1.31 5.14 21.33
N PRO A 83 -2.09 6.15 21.75
CA PRO A 83 -2.07 6.59 23.15
C PRO A 83 -2.47 5.47 24.12
N PHE A 84 -3.43 4.62 23.74
CA PHE A 84 -3.87 3.49 24.56
C PHE A 84 -2.78 2.41 24.65
N ASP A 85 -2.12 2.07 23.53
CA ASP A 85 -0.99 1.12 23.57
C ASP A 85 0.16 1.60 24.46
N ALA A 86 0.43 2.91 24.44
CA ALA A 86 1.52 3.51 25.21
C ALA A 86 1.18 3.62 26.72
N TRP A 87 -0.05 3.98 27.08
CA TRP A 87 -0.40 4.34 28.46
C TRP A 87 -1.69 3.75 29.00
N GLY A 88 -2.51 3.09 28.19
CA GLY A 88 -3.82 2.54 28.54
C GLY A 88 -3.81 1.57 29.73
N HIS A 89 -2.67 0.96 29.98
CA HIS A 89 -2.46 0.02 31.08
C HIS A 89 -1.70 0.62 32.28
N THR A 90 -1.63 1.95 32.37
CA THR A 90 -0.90 2.67 33.43
C THR A 90 -1.85 3.54 34.25
N ALA A 91 -1.45 3.89 35.47
CA ALA A 91 -2.19 4.83 36.32
C ALA A 91 -2.37 6.23 35.67
N ARG A 92 -1.60 6.55 34.61
CA ARG A 92 -1.73 7.81 33.87
C ARG A 92 -2.97 7.83 32.96
N TRP A 93 -3.53 6.67 32.62
CA TRP A 93 -4.55 6.56 31.59
C TRP A 93 -5.80 7.39 31.90
N GLU A 94 -6.29 7.30 33.13
CA GLU A 94 -7.50 8.03 33.56
C GLU A 94 -7.38 9.53 33.30
N GLY A 95 -6.25 10.12 33.67
CA GLY A 95 -5.97 11.54 33.40
C GLY A 95 -5.85 11.84 31.90
N ILE A 96 -5.25 10.95 31.11
CA ILE A 96 -5.14 11.11 29.65
C ILE A 96 -6.53 11.06 29.00
N ALA A 97 -7.34 10.06 29.34
CA ALA A 97 -8.69 9.89 28.82
C ALA A 97 -9.59 11.08 29.18
N ALA A 98 -9.51 11.57 30.42
CA ALA A 98 -10.26 12.75 30.87
C ALA A 98 -9.91 14.03 30.08
N ARG A 99 -8.63 14.21 29.72
CA ARG A 99 -8.20 15.32 28.86
C ARG A 99 -8.58 15.09 27.40
N ALA A 100 -8.41 13.87 26.89
CA ALA A 100 -8.78 13.51 25.53
C ALA A 100 -10.28 13.70 25.26
N ALA A 101 -11.14 13.48 26.26
CA ALA A 101 -12.59 13.73 26.16
C ALA A 101 -12.94 15.19 25.86
N ARG A 102 -12.05 16.15 26.17
CA ARG A 102 -12.25 17.59 25.90
C ARG A 102 -11.88 17.98 24.48
N LEU A 103 -11.08 17.17 23.79
CA LEU A 103 -10.67 17.43 22.41
C LEU A 103 -11.88 17.46 21.46
N PRO A 104 -11.74 18.00 20.24
CA PRO A 104 -12.79 17.89 19.21
C PRO A 104 -13.20 16.44 18.93
N LYS A 105 -14.49 16.20 18.63
CA LYS A 105 -15.09 14.86 18.46
C LYS A 105 -14.31 13.96 17.49
N ASN A 106 -13.80 14.53 16.39
CA ASN A 106 -13.03 13.81 15.38
C ASN A 106 -11.64 13.35 15.84
N LYS A 107 -11.18 13.77 17.02
CA LYS A 107 -9.92 13.32 17.65
C LYS A 107 -10.14 12.35 18.80
N ARG A 108 -11.27 12.45 19.54
CA ARG A 108 -11.54 11.69 20.78
C ARG A 108 -11.38 10.19 20.59
N TRP A 109 -12.01 9.66 19.54
CA TRP A 109 -12.02 8.22 19.26
C TRP A 109 -10.60 7.65 19.04
N ARG A 110 -9.63 8.48 18.67
CA ARG A 110 -8.22 8.07 18.45
C ARG A 110 -7.47 7.76 19.75
N PHE A 111 -8.09 8.06 20.89
CA PHE A 111 -7.62 7.68 22.21
C PHE A 111 -8.37 6.45 22.75
N GLU A 112 -9.33 5.88 22.02
CA GLU A 112 -10.05 4.69 22.48
C GLU A 112 -9.17 3.43 22.36
N PRO A 113 -9.42 2.38 23.17
CA PRO A 113 -8.64 1.15 23.15
C PRO A 113 -8.58 0.47 21.78
N ASP A 114 -9.66 0.59 21.00
CA ASP A 114 -9.85 -0.01 19.68
C ASP A 114 -9.57 0.98 18.53
N ALA A 115 -8.95 2.14 18.80
CA ALA A 115 -8.74 3.18 17.79
C ALA A 115 -7.99 2.68 16.53
N MET A 116 -7.04 1.76 16.68
CA MET A 116 -6.29 1.20 15.54
C MET A 116 -7.11 0.18 14.72
N GLU A 117 -8.13 -0.42 15.32
CA GLU A 117 -9.10 -1.29 14.63
C GLU A 117 -10.13 -0.44 13.91
N LYS A 118 -10.76 0.51 14.60
CA LYS A 118 -11.65 1.52 14.01
C LYS A 118 -11.03 2.22 12.81
N PHE A 119 -9.76 2.65 12.90
CA PHE A 119 -9.09 3.30 11.76
C PHE A 119 -8.90 2.36 10.55
N ARG A 120 -8.68 1.06 10.79
CA ARG A 120 -8.56 0.06 9.72
C ARG A 120 -9.90 -0.18 9.03
N ASP A 121 -10.98 -0.21 9.80
CA ASP A 121 -12.33 -0.45 9.29
C ASP A 121 -12.95 0.80 8.64
N GLU A 122 -12.65 1.99 9.17
CA GLU A 122 -13.28 3.27 8.83
C GLU A 122 -12.48 4.20 7.90
N SER A 123 -11.69 3.72 6.94
CA SER A 123 -11.25 4.58 5.80
C SER A 123 -9.94 5.39 5.98
N GLY A 124 -8.87 4.81 6.52
CA GLY A 124 -7.57 5.51 6.62
C GLY A 124 -6.90 5.95 5.31
N PHE A 125 -7.17 5.24 4.22
CA PHE A 125 -6.57 5.49 2.89
C PHE A 125 -7.51 6.26 1.95
N GLN A 126 -8.83 6.06 2.11
CA GLN A 126 -9.82 6.60 1.18
C GLN A 126 -10.00 8.13 1.32
N ALA A 127 -9.87 8.70 2.52
CA ALA A 127 -10.11 10.13 2.73
C ALA A 127 -9.12 11.04 1.98
N ARG A 128 -7.82 10.68 1.92
CA ARG A 128 -6.83 11.42 1.10
C ARG A 128 -7.05 11.21 -0.38
N HIS A 129 -7.35 9.98 -0.79
CA HIS A 129 -7.73 9.71 -2.18
C HIS A 129 -8.97 10.51 -2.60
N LEU A 130 -9.92 10.74 -1.70
CA LEU A 130 -11.10 11.57 -1.96
C LEU A 130 -10.75 13.06 -2.15
N VAL A 131 -9.82 13.61 -1.35
CA VAL A 131 -9.34 14.98 -1.54
C VAL A 131 -8.50 15.11 -2.81
N ASP A 132 -7.60 14.16 -3.07
CA ASP A 132 -6.77 14.13 -4.28
C ASP A 132 -7.63 13.98 -5.55
N THR A 133 -8.66 13.14 -5.52
CA THR A 133 -9.61 12.99 -6.64
C THR A 133 -10.47 14.24 -6.85
N GLN A 134 -10.86 14.96 -5.79
CA GLN A 134 -11.53 16.26 -5.91
C GLN A 134 -10.61 17.32 -6.54
N TYR A 135 -9.35 17.37 -6.10
CA TYR A 135 -8.34 18.25 -6.67
C TYR A 135 -8.11 17.95 -8.16
N LEU A 136 -7.93 16.67 -8.50
CA LEU A 136 -7.75 16.21 -9.89
C LEU A 136 -8.97 16.56 -10.73
N ALA A 137 -10.20 16.34 -10.25
CA ALA A 137 -11.40 16.71 -10.99
C ALA A 137 -11.48 18.22 -11.26
N ARG A 138 -11.11 19.07 -10.29
CA ARG A 138 -11.04 20.52 -10.47
C ARG A 138 -9.97 20.91 -11.51
N LEU A 139 -8.78 20.33 -11.41
CA LEU A 139 -7.69 20.59 -12.33
C LEU A 139 -8.02 20.11 -13.76
N SER A 140 -8.59 18.91 -13.89
CA SER A 140 -9.06 18.38 -15.18
C SER A 140 -10.10 19.29 -15.81
N ARG A 141 -11.07 19.79 -15.02
CA ARG A 141 -12.05 20.76 -15.52
C ARG A 141 -11.37 22.05 -16.00
N GLU A 142 -10.46 22.61 -15.22
CA GLU A 142 -9.74 23.84 -15.57
C GLU A 142 -8.90 23.67 -16.85
N TYR A 143 -8.17 22.56 -16.94
CA TYR A 143 -7.39 22.20 -18.12
C TYR A 143 -8.27 22.04 -19.36
N LEU A 144 -9.32 21.22 -19.27
CA LEU A 144 -10.20 20.97 -20.41
C LEU A 144 -10.97 22.25 -20.80
N ALA A 145 -11.46 23.05 -19.85
CA ALA A 145 -12.11 24.32 -20.15
C ALA A 145 -11.18 25.33 -20.84
N THR A 146 -9.87 25.22 -20.64
CA THR A 146 -8.88 26.02 -21.38
C THR A 146 -8.76 25.55 -22.83
N LEU A 147 -8.81 24.23 -23.05
CA LEU A 147 -8.80 23.65 -24.39
C LEU A 147 -10.14 23.85 -25.13
N TYR A 148 -11.22 24.07 -24.39
CA TYR A 148 -12.60 24.21 -24.88
C TYR A 148 -13.31 25.43 -24.22
N PRO A 149 -13.05 26.69 -24.65
CA PRO A 149 -13.44 27.92 -23.95
C PRO A 149 -14.88 28.46 -24.20
N GLU A 150 -15.38 29.27 -23.24
CA GLU A 150 -16.80 29.70 -23.13
C GLU A 150 -17.32 30.78 -24.10
N LYS A 151 -16.49 31.33 -24.99
CA LYS A 151 -16.93 32.19 -26.10
C LYS A 151 -16.10 31.90 -27.34
N GLY A 152 -16.76 31.73 -28.48
CA GLY A 152 -16.31 30.82 -29.55
C GLY A 152 -16.84 29.40 -29.30
N GLU A 153 -16.72 28.50 -30.27
CA GLU A 153 -17.07 27.07 -30.08
C GLU A 153 -16.26 26.48 -28.90
N GLY A 154 -16.96 25.94 -27.88
CA GLY A 154 -16.38 25.51 -26.60
C GLY A 154 -17.21 25.87 -25.35
N SER A 155 -18.39 26.48 -25.47
CA SER A 155 -19.09 27.04 -24.30
C SER A 155 -20.03 26.11 -23.53
N GLY A 156 -19.69 25.80 -22.27
CA GLY A 156 -20.60 25.23 -21.27
C GLY A 156 -20.71 23.70 -21.23
N HIS A 157 -19.80 22.98 -21.90
CA HIS A 157 -19.88 21.52 -22.09
C HIS A 157 -19.11 20.68 -21.06
N ILE A 158 -18.40 21.30 -20.11
CA ILE A 158 -17.58 20.57 -19.12
C ILE A 158 -18.11 20.80 -17.71
N TRP A 159 -18.69 19.76 -17.13
CA TRP A 159 -19.13 19.73 -15.74
C TRP A 159 -18.46 18.59 -14.98
N VAL A 160 -18.46 18.72 -13.67
CA VAL A 160 -17.99 17.68 -12.75
C VAL A 160 -19.20 17.25 -11.94
N SER A 161 -19.52 15.96 -11.96
CA SER A 161 -20.59 15.40 -11.15
C SER A 161 -20.06 15.08 -9.74
N PRO A 162 -20.73 15.54 -8.66
CA PRO A 162 -20.39 15.14 -7.30
C PRO A 162 -20.60 13.63 -7.11
N GLY A 163 -19.67 12.94 -6.44
CA GLY A 163 -19.78 11.48 -6.24
C GLY A 163 -21.08 11.01 -5.56
N ARG A 164 -21.62 11.81 -4.63
CA ARG A 164 -22.93 11.54 -3.98
C ARG A 164 -24.10 11.54 -4.97
N LEU A 165 -24.01 12.37 -6.02
CA LEU A 165 -25.03 12.41 -7.06
C LEU A 165 -24.96 11.18 -7.95
N THR A 166 -23.76 10.83 -8.40
CA THR A 166 -23.53 9.61 -9.19
C THR A 166 -24.01 8.37 -8.45
N GLU A 167 -23.73 8.27 -7.14
CA GLU A 167 -24.26 7.20 -6.30
C GLU A 167 -25.79 7.16 -6.25
N MET A 168 -26.43 8.32 -6.03
CA MET A 168 -27.89 8.41 -5.95
C MET A 168 -28.56 7.96 -7.26
N VAL A 169 -28.10 8.48 -8.40
CA VAL A 169 -28.63 8.13 -9.72
C VAL A 169 -28.41 6.65 -10.02
N ARG A 170 -27.21 6.12 -9.73
CA ARG A 170 -26.89 4.70 -9.88
C ARG A 170 -27.86 3.80 -9.10
N ARG A 171 -28.18 4.17 -7.85
CA ARG A 171 -29.12 3.43 -7.00
C ARG A 171 -30.55 3.54 -7.51
N LYS A 172 -31.01 4.73 -7.89
CA LYS A 172 -32.38 4.95 -8.41
C LYS A 172 -32.65 4.17 -9.70
N LEU A 173 -31.63 4.06 -10.56
CA LEU A 173 -31.70 3.24 -11.78
C LEU A 173 -31.42 1.75 -11.52
N GLY A 174 -31.19 1.33 -10.28
CA GLY A 174 -30.93 -0.08 -9.90
C GLY A 174 -29.63 -0.66 -10.46
N LEU A 175 -28.64 0.15 -10.82
CA LEU A 175 -27.48 -0.30 -11.61
C LEU A 175 -26.43 -1.08 -10.78
N ASN A 176 -26.57 -1.12 -9.45
CA ASN A 176 -25.70 -1.93 -8.59
C ASN A 176 -25.82 -3.44 -8.91
N ASP A 177 -27.01 -3.89 -9.35
CA ASP A 177 -27.30 -5.29 -9.70
C ASP A 177 -26.67 -5.76 -11.04
N LEU A 178 -26.01 -4.86 -11.77
CA LEU A 178 -25.35 -5.22 -13.03
C LEU A 178 -24.05 -6.00 -12.80
N LEU A 179 -23.42 -5.83 -11.63
CA LEU A 179 -22.23 -6.54 -11.19
C LEU A 179 -22.49 -7.09 -9.77
N PRO A 180 -23.28 -8.17 -9.63
CA PRO A 180 -23.64 -8.70 -8.32
C PRO A 180 -22.38 -9.12 -7.56
N ASP A 181 -22.34 -8.83 -6.26
CA ASP A 181 -21.34 -9.40 -5.37
C ASP A 181 -21.78 -10.83 -5.04
N HIS A 182 -20.89 -11.81 -5.26
CA HIS A 182 -21.19 -13.20 -4.98
C HIS A 182 -21.50 -13.49 -3.50
N ASN A 183 -21.11 -12.59 -2.60
CA ASN A 183 -21.36 -12.70 -1.15
C ASN A 183 -22.66 -12.04 -0.69
N PHE A 184 -23.33 -11.24 -1.52
CA PHE A 184 -24.57 -10.55 -1.18
C PHE A 184 -25.68 -10.96 -2.16
N GLY A 185 -26.79 -11.52 -1.67
CA GLY A 185 -27.95 -11.91 -2.49
C GLY A 185 -28.64 -10.70 -3.13
N GLY A 186 -28.96 -10.78 -4.43
CA GLY A 186 -29.38 -9.67 -5.31
C GLY A 186 -30.52 -8.76 -4.79
N GLY A 187 -30.52 -7.49 -5.21
CA GLY A 187 -31.61 -6.54 -4.91
C GLY A 187 -31.21 -5.05 -5.00
N ALA A 188 -32.20 -4.17 -5.23
CA ALA A 188 -31.99 -2.73 -5.47
C ALA A 188 -31.30 -1.97 -4.32
N ASP A 189 -31.34 -2.51 -3.09
CA ASP A 189 -30.69 -1.95 -1.90
C ASP A 189 -29.26 -2.48 -1.65
N GLN A 190 -28.69 -3.24 -2.60
CA GLN A 190 -27.33 -3.73 -2.48
C GLN A 190 -26.30 -2.61 -2.46
N ALA A 191 -25.35 -2.77 -1.53
CA ALA A 191 -24.13 -1.98 -1.52
C ALA A 191 -23.37 -2.18 -2.84
N LYS A 192 -22.76 -1.09 -3.34
CA LYS A 192 -21.96 -1.11 -4.57
C LYS A 192 -20.88 -2.18 -4.48
N ASN A 193 -20.88 -3.15 -5.42
CA ASN A 193 -19.80 -4.12 -5.54
C ASN A 193 -18.50 -3.41 -5.96
N ARG A 194 -17.53 -3.35 -5.03
CA ARG A 194 -16.18 -2.78 -5.27
C ARG A 194 -15.13 -3.85 -5.58
N LEU A 195 -15.55 -5.11 -5.65
CA LEU A 195 -14.71 -6.27 -5.93
C LEU A 195 -14.54 -6.53 -7.43
N ASP A 196 -15.27 -5.83 -8.29
CA ASP A 196 -15.10 -5.86 -9.74
C ASP A 196 -14.82 -4.46 -10.32
N HIS A 197 -13.67 -4.26 -10.97
CA HIS A 197 -13.24 -2.98 -11.52
C HIS A 197 -14.21 -2.36 -12.55
N ARG A 198 -15.06 -3.17 -13.21
CA ARG A 198 -16.02 -2.68 -14.19
C ARG A 198 -17.09 -1.78 -13.58
N HIS A 199 -17.22 -1.72 -12.25
CA HIS A 199 -18.10 -0.76 -11.58
C HIS A 199 -17.74 0.71 -11.90
N HIS A 200 -16.47 0.99 -12.25
CA HIS A 200 -16.05 2.32 -12.70
C HIS A 200 -16.69 2.71 -14.04
N ALA A 201 -16.93 1.74 -14.93
CA ALA A 201 -17.63 1.99 -16.19
C ALA A 201 -19.11 2.31 -15.95
N ILE A 202 -19.76 1.63 -14.99
CA ILE A 202 -21.13 1.96 -14.56
C ILE A 202 -21.19 3.40 -14.03
N ASP A 203 -20.24 3.79 -13.17
CA ASP A 203 -20.17 5.18 -12.69
C ASP A 203 -19.97 6.18 -13.84
N ALA A 204 -19.12 5.86 -14.83
CA ALA A 204 -18.89 6.71 -15.99
C ALA A 204 -20.15 6.87 -16.85
N VAL A 205 -20.93 5.81 -17.05
CA VAL A 205 -22.22 5.87 -17.74
C VAL A 205 -23.20 6.75 -16.97
N VAL A 206 -23.25 6.62 -15.63
CA VAL A 206 -24.08 7.50 -14.80
C VAL A 206 -23.66 8.96 -14.95
N VAL A 207 -22.36 9.26 -14.98
CA VAL A 207 -21.88 10.63 -15.23
C VAL A 207 -22.29 11.13 -16.62
N ALA A 208 -22.28 10.25 -17.64
CA ALA A 208 -22.62 10.60 -19.01
C ALA A 208 -24.12 10.88 -19.23
N ILE A 209 -25.01 10.16 -18.55
CA ILE A 209 -26.48 10.34 -18.67
C ILE A 209 -27.01 11.49 -17.79
N VAL A 210 -26.25 11.93 -16.80
CA VAL A 210 -26.64 13.04 -15.92
C VAL A 210 -26.31 14.36 -16.60
N ASP A 211 -27.35 15.03 -17.10
CA ASP A 211 -27.24 16.36 -17.68
C ASP A 211 -27.30 17.49 -16.63
N ARG A 212 -27.04 18.72 -17.09
CA ARG A 212 -27.05 19.91 -16.22
C ARG A 212 -28.43 20.22 -15.63
N ARG A 213 -29.51 19.85 -16.33
CA ARG A 213 -30.89 20.09 -15.88
C ARG A 213 -31.20 19.19 -14.68
N MET A 214 -30.93 17.90 -14.80
CA MET A 214 -31.05 16.90 -13.74
C MET A 214 -30.18 17.27 -12.54
N LEU A 215 -28.94 17.68 -12.77
CA LEU A 215 -28.04 18.22 -11.74
C LEU A 215 -28.65 19.38 -10.96
N ASN A 216 -29.16 20.39 -11.67
CA ASN A 216 -29.76 21.58 -11.06
C ASN A 216 -31.06 21.25 -10.30
N GLU A 217 -31.87 20.35 -10.85
CA GLU A 217 -33.11 19.89 -10.23
C GLU A 217 -32.82 19.17 -8.91
N ILE A 218 -31.89 18.22 -8.91
CA ILE A 218 -31.50 17.48 -7.71
C ILE A 218 -30.88 18.41 -6.67
N ALA A 219 -30.04 19.37 -7.09
CA ALA A 219 -29.45 20.35 -6.20
C ALA A 219 -30.52 21.27 -5.56
N ARG A 220 -31.50 21.73 -6.34
CA ARG A 220 -32.62 22.55 -5.85
C ARG A 220 -33.46 21.81 -4.82
N VAL A 221 -33.90 20.59 -5.14
CA VAL A 221 -34.70 19.75 -4.23
C VAL A 221 -33.91 19.43 -2.96
N SER A 222 -32.62 19.11 -3.09
CA SER A 222 -31.73 18.90 -1.95
C SER A 222 -31.59 20.12 -1.04
N GLY A 223 -31.61 21.34 -1.60
CA GLY A 223 -31.51 22.59 -0.86
C GLY A 223 -32.80 22.98 -0.15
N GLN A 224 -33.95 22.60 -0.69
CA GLN A 224 -35.27 22.95 -0.17
C GLN A 224 -35.83 21.91 0.83
N GLU A 225 -35.62 20.62 0.55
CA GLU A 225 -36.27 19.51 1.25
C GLU A 225 -35.27 18.54 1.92
N GLY A 226 -33.97 18.87 1.90
CA GLY A 226 -32.95 18.09 2.58
C GLY A 226 -32.71 16.71 1.97
N ALA A 227 -32.61 15.68 2.80
CA ALA A 227 -32.36 14.30 2.37
C ALA A 227 -33.64 13.58 1.90
N GLU A 228 -34.78 13.88 2.52
CA GLU A 228 -36.07 13.25 2.21
C GLU A 228 -36.59 13.63 0.81
N GLY A 229 -36.44 14.90 0.41
CA GLY A 229 -36.82 15.34 -0.94
C GLY A 229 -36.01 14.67 -2.04
N ARG A 230 -34.71 14.38 -1.80
CA ARG A 230 -33.86 13.66 -2.76
C ARG A 230 -34.33 12.24 -3.01
N GLU A 231 -34.87 11.58 -1.99
CA GLU A 231 -35.36 10.20 -2.12
C GLU A 231 -36.66 10.13 -2.94
N ARG A 232 -37.41 11.23 -3.06
CA ARG A 232 -38.64 11.29 -3.86
C ARG A 232 -38.40 11.55 -5.34
N ILE A 233 -37.18 11.93 -5.72
CA ILE A 233 -36.83 12.18 -7.13
C ILE A 233 -36.88 10.85 -7.90
N ILE A 234 -37.73 10.81 -8.92
CA ILE A 234 -37.80 9.71 -9.88
C ILE A 234 -36.82 10.01 -10.99
N ILE A 235 -35.89 9.07 -11.24
CA ILE A 235 -34.99 9.12 -12.38
C ILE A 235 -35.51 8.10 -13.40
N PRO A 236 -36.05 8.54 -14.55
CA PRO A 236 -36.48 7.62 -15.59
C PRO A 236 -35.27 6.94 -16.24
N ASP A 237 -35.50 5.76 -16.80
CA ASP A 237 -34.49 5.14 -17.67
C ASP A 237 -34.20 6.07 -18.86
N PRO A 238 -32.92 6.25 -19.23
CA PRO A 238 -32.53 7.10 -20.36
C PRO A 238 -33.17 6.71 -21.70
N TRP A 239 -33.41 5.41 -21.90
CA TRP A 239 -34.13 4.83 -23.04
C TRP A 239 -34.70 3.45 -22.68
N ASP A 240 -35.65 2.96 -23.48
CA ASP A 240 -36.23 1.62 -23.30
C ASP A 240 -35.15 0.53 -23.46
N GLY A 241 -35.00 -0.33 -22.45
CA GLY A 241 -33.98 -1.40 -22.46
C GLY A 241 -32.59 -0.97 -21.96
N PHE A 242 -32.42 0.28 -21.48
CA PHE A 242 -31.15 0.84 -20.98
C PHE A 242 -30.35 -0.12 -20.10
N ARG A 243 -31.01 -0.77 -19.14
CA ARG A 243 -30.35 -1.66 -18.17
C ARG A 243 -29.76 -2.91 -18.83
N ASP A 244 -30.45 -3.48 -19.81
CA ASP A 244 -30.01 -4.71 -20.50
C ASP A 244 -28.88 -4.41 -21.49
N ASP A 245 -28.97 -3.29 -22.19
CA ASP A 245 -27.89 -2.78 -23.03
C ASP A 245 -26.62 -2.53 -22.19
N LEU A 246 -26.78 -1.86 -21.04
CA LEU A 246 -25.66 -1.59 -20.14
C LEU A 246 -25.08 -2.88 -19.56
N ARG A 247 -25.91 -3.86 -19.18
CA ARG A 247 -25.45 -5.18 -18.73
C ARG A 247 -24.60 -5.86 -19.79
N THR A 248 -25.06 -5.84 -21.04
CA THR A 248 -24.35 -6.43 -22.18
C THR A 248 -23.00 -5.74 -22.41
N ALA A 249 -23.00 -4.41 -22.43
CA ALA A 249 -21.79 -3.62 -22.60
C ALA A 249 -20.78 -3.86 -21.47
N VAL A 250 -21.23 -3.79 -20.20
CA VAL A 250 -20.38 -4.02 -19.01
C VAL A 250 -19.78 -5.41 -19.00
N ASN A 251 -20.54 -6.43 -19.36
CA ASN A 251 -20.04 -7.81 -19.40
C ASN A 251 -18.98 -8.04 -20.49
N ALA A 252 -18.98 -7.24 -21.55
CA ALA A 252 -17.98 -7.30 -22.62
C ALA A 252 -16.70 -6.47 -22.32
N ILE A 253 -16.68 -5.67 -21.24
CA ILE A 253 -15.53 -4.81 -20.92
C ILE A 253 -14.30 -5.64 -20.59
N THR A 254 -13.21 -5.32 -21.27
CA THR A 254 -11.87 -5.75 -20.88
C THR A 254 -11.20 -4.65 -20.06
N VAL A 255 -10.82 -4.96 -18.82
CA VAL A 255 -10.18 -4.01 -17.92
C VAL A 255 -8.71 -3.85 -18.29
N SER A 256 -8.31 -2.61 -18.58
CA SER A 256 -6.91 -2.24 -18.83
C SER A 256 -6.21 -1.90 -17.52
N HIS A 257 -5.01 -2.46 -17.34
CA HIS A 257 -4.13 -2.15 -16.21
C HIS A 257 -2.87 -1.50 -16.76
N ARG A 258 -2.49 -0.35 -16.20
CA ARG A 258 -1.24 0.31 -16.56
C ARG A 258 -0.06 -0.55 -16.09
N THR A 259 0.71 -1.06 -17.03
CA THR A 259 1.94 -1.80 -16.74
C THR A 259 3.08 -0.83 -16.44
N ASP A 260 3.91 -1.17 -15.45
CA ASP A 260 5.15 -0.47 -15.16
C ASP A 260 6.34 -1.39 -15.45
N HIS A 261 6.96 -1.17 -16.62
CA HIS A 261 8.13 -1.94 -17.07
C HIS A 261 9.46 -1.26 -16.69
N GLY A 262 9.46 -0.34 -15.72
CA GLY A 262 10.70 0.10 -15.08
C GLY A 262 11.46 1.25 -15.74
N THR A 263 10.90 1.92 -16.74
CA THR A 263 11.54 3.07 -17.38
C THR A 263 11.29 4.37 -16.62
N ALA A 264 11.95 4.55 -15.48
CA ALA A 264 12.13 5.89 -14.94
C ALA A 264 13.00 6.71 -15.92
N SER A 265 12.46 7.81 -16.45
CA SER A 265 13.24 8.70 -17.31
C SER A 265 14.46 9.22 -16.55
N LYS A 266 15.65 9.06 -17.13
CA LYS A 266 16.89 9.64 -16.59
C LYS A 266 17.05 11.12 -16.97
N ALA A 267 16.19 11.64 -17.84
CA ALA A 267 16.27 13.01 -18.31
C ALA A 267 15.99 13.99 -17.16
N GLY A 268 16.93 14.90 -16.90
CA GLY A 268 16.81 15.93 -15.86
C GLY A 268 17.25 15.51 -14.45
N LEU A 269 17.69 14.26 -14.24
CA LEU A 269 18.20 13.82 -12.94
C LEU A 269 19.67 14.25 -12.72
N PRO A 270 20.03 14.77 -11.53
CA PRO A 270 21.42 15.02 -11.18
C PRO A 270 22.28 13.76 -11.28
N LYS A 271 23.53 13.91 -11.71
CA LYS A 271 24.50 12.81 -11.79
C LYS A 271 24.63 12.11 -10.43
N GLY A 272 24.37 10.80 -10.37
CA GLY A 272 24.42 10.00 -9.14
C GLY A 272 23.08 9.84 -8.42
N GLN A 273 21.98 10.36 -8.97
CA GLN A 273 20.61 10.16 -8.47
C GLN A 273 19.78 9.38 -9.49
N ASP A 274 20.27 8.20 -9.89
CA ASP A 274 19.48 7.30 -10.74
C ASP A 274 18.23 6.84 -9.99
N ALA A 275 17.09 6.90 -10.66
CA ALA A 275 15.82 6.36 -10.18
C ALA A 275 15.47 5.08 -10.95
N THR A 276 14.73 4.20 -10.29
CA THR A 276 14.17 2.99 -10.89
C THR A 276 12.77 2.75 -10.31
N ALA A 277 11.92 1.97 -11.00
CA ALA A 277 10.52 1.80 -10.60
C ALA A 277 10.30 1.01 -9.31
N GLY A 278 11.34 0.37 -8.77
CA GLY A 278 11.25 -0.45 -7.57
C GLY A 278 12.53 -0.42 -6.74
N ARG A 279 12.43 -0.75 -5.46
CA ARG A 279 13.59 -0.76 -4.56
C ARG A 279 14.52 -1.92 -4.95
N LEU A 280 15.82 -1.62 -5.07
CA LEU A 280 16.83 -2.65 -5.33
C LEU A 280 17.02 -3.58 -4.13
N GLN A 281 16.94 -3.01 -2.91
CA GLN A 281 17.27 -3.67 -1.66
C GLN A 281 16.63 -2.97 -0.44
N ASN A 282 16.64 -3.65 0.70
CA ASN A 282 16.18 -3.13 1.99
C ASN A 282 17.26 -2.34 2.72
N ASP A 283 16.93 -1.17 3.29
CA ASP A 283 17.89 -0.23 3.91
C ASP A 283 18.79 -0.78 5.04
N THR A 284 18.46 -1.95 5.59
CA THR A 284 19.27 -2.56 6.65
C THR A 284 20.55 -3.14 6.06
N ALA A 285 21.68 -2.53 6.41
CA ALA A 285 23.00 -3.07 6.14
C ALA A 285 23.35 -4.21 7.12
N TYR A 286 23.83 -5.32 6.57
CA TYR A 286 24.30 -6.47 7.30
C TYR A 286 25.82 -6.63 7.14
N GLY A 287 26.49 -7.07 8.20
CA GLY A 287 27.88 -7.54 8.12
C GLY A 287 27.93 -9.04 7.88
N PHE A 288 28.92 -9.53 7.14
CA PHE A 288 29.16 -10.96 6.96
C PHE A 288 30.02 -11.49 8.11
N THR A 289 29.67 -12.66 8.67
CA THR A 289 30.55 -13.35 9.64
C THR A 289 31.60 -14.22 8.96
N GLY A 290 31.35 -14.62 7.70
CA GLY A 290 32.15 -15.61 6.98
C GLY A 290 31.63 -17.05 7.12
N GLU A 291 30.61 -17.25 7.96
CA GLU A 291 30.00 -18.55 8.21
C GLU A 291 28.71 -18.73 7.41
N THR A 292 28.30 -19.98 7.20
CA THR A 292 27.02 -20.34 6.57
C THR A 292 26.25 -21.32 7.43
N ASP A 293 24.92 -21.28 7.33
CA ASP A 293 24.08 -22.33 7.90
C ASP A 293 24.15 -23.62 7.07
N ALA A 294 23.51 -24.69 7.56
CA ALA A 294 23.45 -25.99 6.88
C ALA A 294 22.74 -25.94 5.50
N LYS A 295 22.02 -24.85 5.19
CA LYS A 295 21.33 -24.64 3.91
C LYS A 295 22.15 -23.75 2.95
N GLY A 296 23.36 -23.35 3.34
CA GLY A 296 24.25 -22.49 2.56
C GLY A 296 23.92 -21.00 2.66
N ASN A 297 23.00 -20.57 3.54
CA ASN A 297 22.74 -19.15 3.76
C ASN A 297 23.88 -18.52 4.56
N SER A 298 24.31 -17.32 4.18
CA SER A 298 25.26 -16.56 4.99
C SER A 298 24.69 -16.27 6.38
N ILE A 299 25.51 -16.49 7.41
CA ILE A 299 25.25 -15.97 8.74
C ILE A 299 25.68 -14.51 8.73
N VAL A 300 24.72 -13.62 8.98
CA VAL A 300 24.93 -12.19 8.93
C VAL A 300 24.75 -11.56 10.30
N VAL A 301 25.37 -10.39 10.51
CA VAL A 301 25.27 -9.64 11.75
C VAL A 301 24.62 -8.28 11.53
N ARG A 302 23.73 -7.88 12.42
CA ARG A 302 23.23 -6.50 12.53
C ARG A 302 23.12 -6.07 13.99
N ARG A 303 22.90 -4.77 14.23
CA ARG A 303 22.67 -4.22 15.57
C ARG A 303 21.19 -3.95 15.80
N VAL A 304 20.62 -4.52 16.86
CA VAL A 304 19.23 -4.30 17.27
C VAL A 304 19.18 -3.66 18.66
N PRO A 305 18.17 -2.82 18.98
CA PRO A 305 17.98 -2.32 20.35
C PRO A 305 17.74 -3.46 21.35
N LEU A 306 18.22 -3.33 22.58
CA LEU A 306 17.90 -4.28 23.66
C LEU A 306 16.39 -4.46 23.83
N SER A 307 15.63 -3.35 23.78
CA SER A 307 14.17 -3.36 23.89
C SER A 307 13.44 -4.10 22.76
N SER A 308 14.14 -4.56 21.72
CA SER A 308 13.56 -5.39 20.67
C SER A 308 13.40 -6.86 21.06
N PHE A 309 14.11 -7.33 22.09
CA PHE A 309 13.93 -8.67 22.64
C PHE A 309 12.71 -8.68 23.56
N LYS A 310 11.85 -9.70 23.42
CA LYS A 310 10.59 -9.82 24.16
C LYS A 310 10.50 -11.10 24.98
N LYS A 311 11.40 -12.06 24.73
CA LYS A 311 11.48 -13.35 25.43
C LYS A 311 12.91 -13.88 25.41
N LEU A 312 13.21 -14.81 26.32
CA LEU A 312 14.54 -15.43 26.49
C LEU A 312 15.06 -16.07 25.19
N THR A 313 14.21 -16.71 24.39
CA THR A 313 14.62 -17.33 23.12
C THR A 313 15.18 -16.30 22.12
N ASP A 314 14.80 -15.03 22.21
CA ASP A 314 15.30 -14.01 21.30
C ASP A 314 16.80 -13.72 21.53
N LEU A 315 17.29 -14.00 22.75
CA LEU A 315 18.69 -13.85 23.15
C LEU A 315 19.60 -14.90 22.51
N GLU A 316 19.04 -15.98 21.98
CA GLU A 316 19.82 -17.03 21.31
C GLU A 316 20.67 -16.48 20.17
N ARG A 317 20.16 -15.43 19.52
CA ARG A 317 20.77 -14.74 18.39
C ARG A 317 21.85 -13.73 18.80
N VAL A 318 22.04 -13.44 20.09
CA VAL A 318 23.09 -12.53 20.55
C VAL A 318 24.44 -13.15 20.22
N ARG A 319 25.28 -12.38 19.52
CA ARG A 319 26.56 -12.87 19.00
C ARG A 319 27.62 -13.07 20.08
N ASP A 320 27.62 -12.21 21.08
CA ASP A 320 28.62 -12.18 22.15
C ASP A 320 28.19 -13.15 23.26
N PRO A 321 28.95 -14.23 23.53
CA PRO A 321 28.53 -15.28 24.47
C PRO A 321 28.47 -14.80 25.92
N ASP A 322 29.36 -13.90 26.31
CA ASP A 322 29.44 -13.39 27.68
C ASP A 322 28.29 -12.40 27.94
N LEU A 323 28.00 -11.52 26.97
CA LEU A 323 26.83 -10.65 27.01
C LEU A 323 25.54 -11.44 27.02
N LYS A 324 25.48 -12.51 26.21
CA LYS A 324 24.33 -13.42 26.17
C LYS A 324 24.11 -14.05 27.55
N ALA A 325 25.15 -14.61 28.16
CA ALA A 325 25.05 -15.21 29.50
C ALA A 325 24.59 -14.19 30.56
N ALA A 326 25.13 -12.97 30.54
CA ALA A 326 24.70 -11.90 31.45
C ALA A 326 23.22 -11.51 31.22
N LEU A 327 22.77 -11.42 29.97
CA LEU A 327 21.37 -11.14 29.64
C LEU A 327 20.45 -12.29 30.09
N TYR A 328 20.84 -13.55 29.93
CA TYR A 328 20.08 -14.68 30.45
C TYR A 328 19.95 -14.61 31.96
N GLN A 329 21.06 -14.44 32.69
CA GLN A 329 21.03 -14.35 34.15
C GLN A 329 20.16 -13.17 34.64
N HIS A 330 20.17 -12.04 33.92
CA HIS A 330 19.36 -10.87 34.28
C HIS A 330 17.86 -11.05 34.03
N LEU A 331 17.50 -11.87 33.04
CA LEU A 331 16.13 -11.97 32.52
C LEU A 331 15.46 -13.32 32.82
N ASP A 332 16.18 -14.24 33.46
CA ASP A 332 15.69 -15.58 33.75
C ASP A 332 14.42 -15.55 34.62
N GLY A 333 13.45 -16.40 34.28
CA GLY A 333 12.15 -16.46 34.94
C GLY A 333 11.25 -15.22 34.77
N LEU A 334 11.64 -14.21 33.99
CA LEU A 334 10.83 -13.02 33.72
C LEU A 334 10.07 -13.14 32.39
N GLU A 335 8.83 -12.63 32.37
CA GLU A 335 7.99 -12.57 31.17
C GLU A 335 7.22 -11.24 31.06
N GLY A 336 6.68 -10.98 29.87
CA GLY A 336 5.81 -9.84 29.60
C GLY A 336 6.41 -8.50 30.06
N LYS A 337 5.63 -7.71 30.79
CA LYS A 337 6.06 -6.38 31.26
C LYS A 337 7.26 -6.42 32.21
N ALA A 338 7.40 -7.48 33.00
CA ALA A 338 8.53 -7.63 33.91
C ALA A 338 9.83 -7.82 33.12
N PHE A 339 9.79 -8.64 32.06
CA PHE A 339 10.89 -8.81 31.11
C PHE A 339 11.24 -7.49 30.42
N GLU A 340 10.24 -6.78 29.89
CA GLU A 340 10.44 -5.49 29.19
C GLU A 340 11.03 -4.40 30.09
N LYS A 341 10.66 -4.38 31.36
CA LYS A 341 11.25 -3.47 32.33
C LYS A 341 12.71 -3.87 32.63
N ALA A 342 12.94 -5.14 32.96
CA ALA A 342 14.26 -5.64 33.32
C ALA A 342 15.28 -5.44 32.19
N ILE A 343 14.89 -5.67 30.93
CA ILE A 343 15.79 -5.48 29.80
C ILE A 343 16.16 -4.01 29.56
N GLY A 344 15.26 -3.09 29.90
CA GLY A 344 15.52 -1.65 29.87
C GLY A 344 16.55 -1.21 30.92
N GLU A 345 16.56 -1.86 32.07
CA GLU A 345 17.44 -1.57 33.21
C GLU A 345 18.79 -2.31 33.13
N PHE A 346 18.98 -3.25 32.19
CA PHE A 346 20.20 -4.06 32.08
C PHE A 346 21.46 -3.19 32.05
N GLY A 347 21.48 -2.14 31.22
CA GLY A 347 22.65 -1.26 31.08
C GLY A 347 23.04 -0.49 32.34
N ASP A 348 22.18 -0.44 33.36
CA ASP A 348 22.38 0.28 34.61
C ASP A 348 22.88 -0.63 35.75
N ARG A 349 22.93 -1.95 35.53
CA ARG A 349 23.34 -2.91 36.56
C ARG A 349 24.86 -2.98 36.70
N GLU A 350 25.32 -2.96 37.96
CA GLU A 350 26.74 -2.89 38.28
C GLU A 350 27.46 -4.25 38.30
N TRP A 351 26.71 -5.36 38.38
CA TRP A 351 27.28 -6.71 38.54
C TRP A 351 27.91 -7.28 37.25
N HIS A 352 27.75 -6.60 36.11
CA HIS A 352 28.36 -6.99 34.84
C HIS A 352 29.09 -5.81 34.16
N ALA A 353 29.99 -6.12 33.22
CA ALA A 353 30.80 -5.12 32.52
C ALA A 353 30.02 -4.29 31.47
N TYR A 354 28.82 -4.71 31.06
CA TYR A 354 28.06 -4.14 29.94
C TYR A 354 27.25 -2.89 30.28
N ARG A 355 27.90 -1.88 30.87
CA ARG A 355 27.23 -0.61 31.23
C ARG A 355 26.83 0.20 29.99
N ASN A 356 25.68 0.88 30.05
CA ASN A 356 25.16 1.75 28.99
C ASN A 356 24.94 1.08 27.61
N VAL A 357 24.87 -0.25 27.55
CA VAL A 357 24.60 -0.95 26.28
C VAL A 357 23.15 -0.71 25.87
N ARG A 358 22.94 -0.09 24.71
CA ARG A 358 21.58 0.16 24.15
C ARG A 358 21.25 -0.75 22.97
N ARG A 359 22.26 -1.23 22.25
CA ARG A 359 22.12 -2.05 21.05
C ARG A 359 23.11 -3.19 21.07
N VAL A 360 22.64 -4.36 20.65
CA VAL A 360 23.40 -5.60 20.69
C VAL A 360 23.56 -6.14 19.27
N ARG A 361 24.72 -6.76 19.01
CA ARG A 361 24.95 -7.48 17.75
C ARG A 361 24.23 -8.81 17.80
N VAL A 362 23.36 -9.04 16.84
CA VAL A 362 22.66 -10.31 16.65
C VAL A 362 23.08 -10.94 15.34
N VAL A 363 23.17 -12.27 15.35
CA VAL A 363 23.40 -13.09 14.16
C VAL A 363 22.10 -13.72 13.70
N GLU A 364 21.92 -13.82 12.39
CA GLU A 364 20.82 -14.57 11.78
C GLU A 364 21.22 -15.12 10.41
N PRO A 365 20.73 -16.30 10.01
CA PRO A 365 20.90 -16.79 8.65
C PRO A 365 20.04 -15.96 7.69
N LEU A 366 20.66 -15.36 6.67
CA LEU A 366 19.95 -14.52 5.70
C LEU A 366 20.64 -14.50 4.34
N THR A 367 19.87 -14.71 3.27
CA THR A 367 20.33 -14.44 1.90
C THR A 367 20.43 -12.93 1.67
N VAL A 368 21.64 -12.44 1.43
CA VAL A 368 21.92 -11.03 1.19
C VAL A 368 22.77 -10.85 -0.08
N ILE A 369 22.55 -9.74 -0.76
CA ILE A 369 23.32 -9.25 -1.89
C ILE A 369 24.63 -8.67 -1.35
N PRO A 370 25.81 -9.24 -1.69
CA PRO A 370 27.09 -8.70 -1.25
C PRO A 370 27.47 -7.46 -2.05
N ILE A 371 27.74 -6.36 -1.37
CA ILE A 371 28.23 -5.13 -1.97
C ILE A 371 29.74 -5.06 -1.81
N ARG A 372 30.41 -4.87 -2.95
CA ARG A 372 31.86 -4.86 -3.08
C ARG A 372 32.38 -3.44 -3.22
N ASP A 373 33.55 -3.19 -2.66
CA ASP A 373 34.30 -1.97 -2.93
C ASP A 373 35.03 -2.05 -4.29
N ARG A 374 35.78 -0.99 -4.63
CA ARG A 374 36.55 -0.92 -5.90
C ARG A 374 37.61 -2.02 -6.04
N ASN A 375 38.04 -2.62 -4.94
CA ASN A 375 39.02 -3.70 -4.91
C ASN A 375 38.36 -5.09 -4.88
N GLY A 376 37.02 -5.15 -5.03
CA GLY A 376 36.26 -6.39 -5.03
C GLY A 376 35.96 -6.95 -3.63
N ARG A 377 36.39 -6.28 -2.56
CA ARG A 377 36.17 -6.75 -1.18
C ARG A 377 34.74 -6.47 -0.75
N ILE A 378 34.08 -7.49 -0.20
CA ILE A 378 32.74 -7.36 0.35
C ILE A 378 32.82 -6.55 1.65
N TYR A 379 32.10 -5.43 1.72
CA TYR A 379 32.07 -4.59 2.92
C TYR A 379 30.69 -4.58 3.62
N LYS A 380 29.60 -4.85 2.89
CA LYS A 380 28.22 -4.94 3.42
C LYS A 380 27.37 -5.90 2.61
N GLY A 381 26.33 -6.45 3.23
CA GLY A 381 25.26 -7.20 2.58
C GLY A 381 23.91 -6.50 2.76
N TYR A 382 23.03 -6.59 1.77
CA TYR A 382 21.65 -6.10 1.87
C TYR A 382 20.67 -7.16 1.40
N LYS A 383 19.51 -7.25 2.05
CA LYS A 383 18.44 -8.13 1.56
C LYS A 383 17.83 -7.50 0.30
N GLY A 384 17.65 -8.28 -0.77
CA GLY A 384 16.90 -7.82 -1.94
C GLY A 384 15.46 -7.46 -1.58
N ASP A 385 14.87 -6.53 -2.33
CA ASP A 385 13.52 -6.02 -2.05
C ASP A 385 12.54 -6.42 -3.16
N SER A 386 12.58 -5.72 -4.30
CA SER A 386 11.58 -5.87 -5.36
C SER A 386 12.05 -6.81 -6.46
N ASN A 387 11.09 -7.54 -7.05
CA ASN A 387 11.33 -8.33 -8.27
C ASN A 387 11.01 -7.47 -9.50
N TYR A 388 11.86 -7.54 -10.53
CA TYR A 388 11.66 -6.82 -11.78
C TYR A 388 10.68 -7.57 -12.68
N ARG A 389 11.00 -8.82 -13.02
CA ARG A 389 10.21 -9.62 -13.96
C ARG A 389 10.35 -11.12 -13.72
N TYR A 390 9.38 -11.86 -14.25
CA TYR A 390 9.31 -13.31 -14.29
C TYR A 390 9.57 -13.77 -15.72
N ASP A 391 10.77 -14.31 -15.97
CA ASP A 391 11.14 -14.83 -17.28
C ASP A 391 10.82 -16.32 -17.35
N VAL A 392 10.19 -16.76 -18.44
CA VAL A 392 9.93 -18.18 -18.73
C VAL A 392 10.82 -18.60 -19.88
N TRP A 393 11.57 -19.68 -19.68
CA TRP A 393 12.49 -20.26 -20.65
C TRP A 393 12.07 -21.67 -21.01
N GLU A 394 12.18 -22.00 -22.29
CA GLU A 394 12.09 -23.37 -22.79
C GLU A 394 13.50 -23.95 -22.92
N LEU A 395 13.75 -25.00 -22.15
CA LEU A 395 15.00 -25.76 -22.21
C LEU A 395 15.08 -26.63 -23.48
N PRO A 396 16.26 -27.18 -23.83
CA PRO A 396 16.42 -28.01 -25.02
C PRO A 396 15.56 -29.29 -25.05
N ASP A 397 15.21 -29.82 -23.87
CA ASP A 397 14.29 -30.94 -23.67
C ASP A 397 12.81 -30.54 -23.87
N GLY A 398 12.53 -29.25 -24.08
CA GLY A 398 11.20 -28.68 -24.24
C GLY A 398 10.51 -28.32 -22.93
N LYS A 399 11.11 -28.55 -21.77
CA LYS A 399 10.53 -28.18 -20.48
C LYS A 399 10.54 -26.66 -20.31
N TRP A 400 9.43 -26.11 -19.82
CA TRP A 400 9.41 -24.70 -19.41
C TRP A 400 9.88 -24.58 -17.96
N VAL A 401 10.75 -23.62 -17.71
CA VAL A 401 11.30 -23.26 -16.41
C VAL A 401 11.25 -21.75 -16.25
N ASN A 402 11.25 -21.25 -15.02
CA ASN A 402 11.24 -19.83 -14.73
C ASN A 402 12.53 -19.34 -14.08
N GLU A 403 12.75 -18.04 -14.18
CA GLU A 403 13.74 -17.29 -13.42
C GLU A 403 13.10 -15.97 -13.00
N VAL A 404 13.16 -15.64 -11.70
CA VAL A 404 12.73 -14.33 -11.24
C VAL A 404 13.93 -13.40 -11.23
N VAL A 405 13.88 -12.38 -12.08
CA VAL A 405 14.93 -11.37 -12.13
C VAL A 405 14.62 -10.33 -11.06
N SER A 406 15.52 -10.17 -10.08
CA SER A 406 15.38 -9.14 -9.07
C SER A 406 15.61 -7.74 -9.65
N MET A 407 15.08 -6.70 -9.00
CA MET A 407 15.38 -5.32 -9.39
C MET A 407 16.88 -5.03 -9.34
N PHE A 408 17.60 -5.56 -8.34
CA PHE A 408 19.04 -5.40 -8.24
C PHE A 408 19.78 -6.02 -9.43
N ASP A 409 19.43 -7.26 -9.78
CA ASP A 409 20.06 -8.02 -10.86
C ASP A 409 19.82 -7.40 -12.23
N ALA A 410 18.59 -6.95 -12.49
CA ALA A 410 18.23 -6.24 -13.72
C ALA A 410 19.07 -4.96 -13.95
N HIS A 411 19.64 -4.40 -12.89
CA HIS A 411 20.48 -3.20 -12.93
C HIS A 411 21.98 -3.50 -12.81
N GLN A 412 22.40 -4.78 -12.79
CA GLN A 412 23.81 -5.12 -12.82
C GLN A 412 24.38 -5.03 -14.24
N PRO A 413 25.53 -4.35 -14.44
CA PRO A 413 26.22 -4.36 -15.73
C PRO A 413 26.56 -5.79 -16.16
N GLY A 414 26.18 -6.15 -17.39
CA GLY A 414 26.48 -7.47 -17.94
C GLY A 414 25.69 -8.62 -17.32
N TRP A 415 24.58 -8.34 -16.61
CA TRP A 415 23.73 -9.40 -16.07
C TRP A 415 23.30 -10.39 -17.17
N LEU A 416 23.47 -11.68 -16.86
CA LEU A 416 23.08 -12.79 -17.71
C LEU A 416 22.26 -13.78 -16.89
N SER A 417 21.14 -14.22 -17.47
CA SER A 417 20.31 -15.29 -16.91
C SER A 417 21.14 -16.54 -16.59
N GLY A 418 20.97 -17.09 -15.39
CA GLY A 418 21.63 -18.33 -14.99
C GLY A 418 21.19 -19.50 -15.87
N ILE A 419 19.92 -19.51 -16.30
CA ILE A 419 19.39 -20.50 -17.23
C ILE A 419 20.08 -20.39 -18.59
N ARG A 420 20.23 -19.17 -19.12
CA ARG A 420 20.89 -18.95 -20.41
C ARG A 420 22.38 -19.28 -20.36
N ALA A 421 23.05 -19.00 -19.24
CA ALA A 421 24.45 -19.35 -19.03
C ALA A 421 24.65 -20.87 -19.02
N ALA A 422 23.79 -21.61 -18.31
CA ALA A 422 23.83 -23.07 -18.25
C ALA A 422 23.35 -23.74 -19.55
N ASN A 423 22.40 -23.12 -20.26
CA ASN A 423 21.80 -23.63 -21.49
C ASN A 423 21.77 -22.54 -22.57
N PRO A 424 22.86 -22.35 -23.34
CA PRO A 424 22.93 -21.30 -24.36
C PRO A 424 21.85 -21.38 -25.45
N THR A 425 21.29 -22.56 -25.68
CA THR A 425 20.22 -22.83 -26.64
C THR A 425 18.81 -22.70 -26.06
N ALA A 426 18.66 -22.47 -24.75
CA ALA A 426 17.36 -22.24 -24.12
C ALA A 426 16.69 -21.00 -24.72
N ARG A 427 15.40 -21.11 -25.04
CA ARG A 427 14.63 -20.04 -25.69
C ARG A 427 13.79 -19.30 -24.66
N LYS A 428 13.93 -17.98 -24.57
CA LYS A 428 13.02 -17.16 -23.75
C LYS A 428 11.64 -17.13 -24.41
N ILE A 429 10.61 -17.50 -23.67
CA ILE A 429 9.22 -17.59 -24.15
C ILE A 429 8.39 -16.40 -23.66
N LEU A 430 8.47 -16.10 -22.36
CA LEU A 430 7.73 -15.00 -21.74
C LEU A 430 8.69 -14.15 -20.90
N SER A 431 8.39 -12.86 -20.78
CA SER A 431 9.08 -11.93 -19.90
C SER A 431 8.02 -11.03 -19.29
N LEU A 432 7.61 -11.36 -18.06
CA LEU A 432 6.38 -10.84 -17.47
C LEU A 432 6.66 -9.94 -16.26
N HIS A 433 6.04 -8.77 -16.25
CA HIS A 433 6.02 -7.84 -15.13
C HIS A 433 4.69 -7.95 -14.39
N ARG A 434 4.60 -7.27 -13.25
CA ARG A 434 3.31 -7.10 -12.57
C ARG A 434 2.37 -6.34 -13.51
N ASP A 435 1.09 -6.72 -13.47
CA ASP A 435 0.01 -6.16 -14.27
C ASP A 435 0.06 -6.47 -15.77
N ASP A 436 1.08 -7.20 -16.24
CA ASP A 436 1.03 -7.79 -17.58
C ASP A 436 -0.16 -8.75 -17.70
N VAL A 437 -0.77 -8.80 -18.88
CA VAL A 437 -1.91 -9.67 -19.15
C VAL A 437 -1.50 -10.78 -20.11
N LEU A 438 -1.96 -11.99 -19.79
CA LEU A 438 -1.81 -13.18 -20.59
C LEU A 438 -3.16 -13.57 -21.19
N ALA A 439 -3.17 -13.96 -22.46
CA ALA A 439 -4.20 -14.82 -22.99
C ALA A 439 -3.83 -16.28 -22.70
N ILE A 440 -4.79 -17.04 -22.19
CA ILE A 440 -4.66 -18.47 -21.89
C ILE A 440 -5.86 -19.23 -22.46
N GLU A 441 -5.67 -20.51 -22.73
CA GLU A 441 -6.70 -21.44 -23.19
C GLU A 441 -6.64 -22.67 -22.29
N ARG A 442 -7.56 -22.76 -21.32
CA ARG A 442 -7.60 -23.88 -20.38
C ARG A 442 -8.27 -25.07 -21.04
N ASN A 443 -7.58 -26.22 -21.09
CA ASN A 443 -8.11 -27.49 -21.59
C ASN A 443 -8.71 -27.41 -23.01
N GLY A 444 -8.17 -26.54 -23.88
CA GLY A 444 -8.68 -26.33 -25.23
C GLY A 444 -10.00 -25.54 -25.31
N GLY A 445 -10.42 -24.90 -24.22
CA GLY A 445 -11.55 -23.97 -24.19
C GLY A 445 -11.24 -22.61 -24.82
N ASP A 446 -12.20 -21.70 -24.69
CA ASP A 446 -12.08 -20.34 -25.20
C ASP A 446 -10.95 -19.54 -24.54
N ARG A 447 -10.53 -18.49 -25.24
CA ARG A 447 -9.51 -17.55 -24.75
C ARG A 447 -9.99 -16.85 -23.48
N GLU A 448 -9.25 -17.03 -22.39
CA GLU A 448 -9.39 -16.32 -21.13
C GLU A 448 -8.24 -15.32 -20.97
N LEU A 449 -8.52 -14.13 -20.41
CA LEU A 449 -7.50 -13.17 -20.04
C LEU A 449 -7.18 -13.29 -18.55
N VAL A 450 -5.90 -13.33 -18.20
CA VAL A 450 -5.44 -13.32 -16.81
C VAL A 450 -4.32 -12.31 -16.62
N ARG A 451 -4.41 -11.50 -15.57
CA ARG A 451 -3.42 -10.50 -15.16
C ARG A 451 -2.41 -11.11 -14.19
N VAL A 452 -1.14 -10.78 -14.35
CA VAL A 452 -0.07 -11.10 -13.41
C VAL A 452 -0.19 -10.24 -12.16
N VAL A 453 -0.55 -10.84 -11.03
CA VAL A 453 -0.77 -10.11 -9.77
C VAL A 453 0.50 -10.00 -8.95
N LYS A 454 1.20 -11.12 -8.76
CA LYS A 454 2.43 -11.19 -7.95
C LYS A 454 3.26 -12.40 -8.37
N PHE A 455 4.57 -12.30 -8.20
CA PHE A 455 5.48 -13.43 -8.41
C PHE A 455 6.71 -13.35 -7.51
N SER A 456 7.27 -14.52 -7.24
CA SER A 456 8.52 -14.78 -6.55
C SER A 456 9.06 -16.13 -7.00
N GLU A 457 10.26 -16.51 -6.55
CA GLU A 457 10.84 -17.82 -6.88
C GLU A 457 9.92 -19.02 -6.56
N LYS A 458 9.01 -18.87 -5.58
CA LYS A 458 8.14 -19.96 -5.13
C LYS A 458 6.73 -19.93 -5.71
N GLN A 459 6.30 -18.80 -6.27
CA GLN A 459 4.90 -18.61 -6.66
C GLN A 459 4.79 -17.62 -7.80
N PHE A 460 3.86 -17.88 -8.72
CA PHE A 460 3.45 -16.98 -9.78
C PHE A 460 1.92 -16.96 -9.77
N ALA A 461 1.33 -15.82 -9.41
CA ALA A 461 -0.10 -15.69 -9.19
C ALA A 461 -0.74 -14.82 -10.27
N VAL A 462 -1.83 -15.33 -10.84
CA VAL A 462 -2.66 -14.63 -11.83
C VAL A 462 -4.12 -14.59 -11.40
N ALA A 463 -4.85 -13.60 -11.91
CA ALA A 463 -6.27 -13.40 -11.65
C ALA A 463 -6.96 -12.80 -12.89
N PRO A 464 -8.28 -12.97 -13.06
CA PRO A 464 -9.02 -12.22 -14.08
C PRO A 464 -8.79 -10.69 -13.95
N PRO A 465 -8.61 -9.95 -15.06
CA PRO A 465 -8.31 -8.52 -15.01
C PRO A 465 -9.40 -7.66 -14.36
N ASN A 466 -10.65 -8.13 -14.31
CA ASN A 466 -11.76 -7.43 -13.67
C ASN A 466 -11.73 -7.50 -12.13
N GLU A 467 -10.98 -8.43 -11.54
CA GLU A 467 -10.95 -8.60 -10.08
C GLU A 467 -10.29 -7.42 -9.36
N GLY A 468 -11.04 -6.84 -8.42
CA GLY A 468 -10.69 -5.68 -7.60
C GLY A 468 -10.76 -5.93 -6.10
N GLY A 469 -10.67 -4.85 -5.31
CA GLY A 469 -10.64 -4.93 -3.85
C GLY A 469 -9.31 -5.46 -3.28
N ALA A 470 -9.33 -5.88 -2.01
CA ALA A 470 -8.15 -6.38 -1.31
C ALA A 470 -7.87 -7.84 -1.67
N LEU A 471 -7.41 -8.09 -2.91
CA LEU A 471 -7.25 -9.44 -3.48
C LEU A 471 -6.51 -10.44 -2.58
N LYS A 472 -5.50 -10.00 -1.81
CA LYS A 472 -4.79 -10.86 -0.84
C LYS A 472 -5.70 -11.29 0.32
N GLY A 473 -6.53 -10.38 0.82
CA GLY A 473 -7.51 -10.69 1.86
C GLY A 473 -8.59 -11.64 1.34
N ARG A 474 -9.10 -11.37 0.12
CA ARG A 474 -10.08 -12.21 -0.56
C ARG A 474 -9.57 -13.64 -0.82
N ASP A 475 -8.33 -13.78 -1.29
CA ASP A 475 -7.71 -15.10 -1.48
C ASP A 475 -7.59 -15.89 -0.16
N ALA A 476 -7.32 -15.19 0.96
CA ALA A 476 -7.17 -15.80 2.28
C ALA A 476 -8.49 -16.13 2.98
N ASP A 477 -9.56 -15.42 2.66
CA ASP A 477 -10.91 -15.68 3.18
C ASP A 477 -11.47 -16.97 2.56
N LYS A 478 -11.98 -17.88 3.38
CA LYS A 478 -12.52 -19.16 2.89
C LYS A 478 -13.87 -18.99 2.21
N ASP A 479 -14.62 -17.97 2.60
CA ASP A 479 -15.98 -17.75 2.13
C ASP A 479 -16.02 -16.83 0.89
N ASP A 480 -14.91 -16.17 0.56
CA ASP A 480 -14.80 -15.40 -0.70
C ASP A 480 -14.55 -16.35 -1.89
N PRO A 481 -15.37 -16.27 -2.95
CA PRO A 481 -15.24 -17.13 -4.13
C PRO A 481 -13.99 -16.83 -4.98
N PHE A 482 -13.38 -15.67 -4.83
CA PHE A 482 -12.15 -15.34 -5.52
C PHE A 482 -10.95 -16.08 -4.93
N LYS A 483 -10.18 -16.71 -5.82
CA LYS A 483 -8.90 -17.34 -5.52
C LYS A 483 -7.91 -17.02 -6.63
N TYR A 484 -6.65 -16.80 -6.25
CA TYR A 484 -5.59 -16.70 -7.23
C TYR A 484 -5.38 -18.05 -7.93
N SER A 485 -5.03 -17.97 -9.21
CA SER A 485 -4.47 -19.11 -9.95
C SER A 485 -2.94 -19.08 -9.83
N TYR A 486 -2.32 -20.23 -9.51
CA TYR A 486 -0.88 -20.35 -9.29
C TYR A 486 -0.19 -21.25 -10.35
N PRO A 487 -0.19 -20.89 -11.66
CA PRO A 487 0.33 -21.79 -12.68
C PRO A 487 1.85 -21.90 -12.60
N SER A 488 2.35 -23.14 -12.69
CA SER A 488 3.77 -23.42 -12.95
C SER A 488 4.14 -23.07 -14.39
N PRO A 489 5.44 -22.97 -14.75
CA PRO A 489 5.85 -22.78 -16.13
C PRO A 489 5.29 -23.82 -17.11
N ASN A 490 5.22 -25.09 -16.72
CA ASN A 490 4.61 -26.12 -17.57
C ASN A 490 3.09 -26.03 -17.61
N THR A 491 2.45 -25.52 -16.55
CA THR A 491 1.02 -25.17 -16.57
C THR A 491 0.76 -24.06 -17.57
N LEU A 492 1.56 -23.00 -17.59
CA LEU A 492 1.48 -21.92 -18.60
C LEU A 492 1.66 -22.47 -20.02
N LYS A 493 2.57 -23.44 -20.21
CA LYS A 493 2.73 -24.13 -21.49
C LYS A 493 1.46 -24.88 -21.90
N ALA A 494 0.87 -25.65 -20.98
CA ALA A 494 -0.34 -26.43 -21.23
C ALA A 494 -1.56 -25.53 -21.49
N TRP A 495 -1.59 -24.36 -20.84
CA TRP A 495 -2.62 -23.34 -21.05
C TRP A 495 -2.37 -22.46 -22.26
N HIS A 496 -1.39 -22.77 -23.10
CA HIS A 496 -1.14 -21.98 -24.30
C HIS A 496 -0.93 -20.48 -23.98
N ALA A 497 -0.29 -20.20 -22.84
CA ALA A 497 -0.15 -18.85 -22.32
C ALA A 497 0.74 -17.98 -23.22
N ARG A 498 0.23 -16.80 -23.54
CA ARG A 498 0.94 -15.78 -24.33
C ARG A 498 0.63 -14.39 -23.79
N GLN A 499 1.63 -13.51 -23.80
CA GLN A 499 1.42 -12.14 -23.38
C GLN A 499 0.59 -11.39 -24.44
N VAL A 500 -0.41 -10.66 -23.98
CA VAL A 500 -1.22 -9.76 -24.80
C VAL A 500 -1.02 -8.33 -24.32
N ARG A 501 -1.32 -7.36 -25.18
CA ARG A 501 -1.39 -5.96 -24.78
C ARG A 501 -2.85 -5.52 -24.79
N ILE A 502 -3.22 -4.73 -23.79
CA ILE A 502 -4.53 -4.09 -23.71
C ILE A 502 -4.26 -2.60 -23.74
N ASP A 503 -4.86 -1.89 -24.69
CA ASP A 503 -4.74 -0.43 -24.75
C ASP A 503 -5.59 0.27 -23.67
N GLU A 504 -5.53 1.59 -23.61
CA GLU A 504 -6.18 2.39 -22.57
C GLU A 504 -7.71 2.30 -22.59
N ILE A 505 -8.30 1.84 -23.70
CA ILE A 505 -9.75 1.68 -23.88
C ILE A 505 -10.20 0.22 -23.89
N GLY A 506 -9.29 -0.72 -23.58
CA GLY A 506 -9.63 -2.13 -23.40
C GLY A 506 -9.53 -2.99 -24.66
N ARG A 507 -8.96 -2.51 -25.77
CA ARG A 507 -8.77 -3.33 -26.98
C ARG A 507 -7.61 -4.30 -26.78
N VAL A 508 -7.86 -5.57 -27.08
CA VAL A 508 -6.88 -6.65 -26.91
C VAL A 508 -6.07 -6.83 -28.19
N LEU A 509 -4.77 -6.61 -28.09
CA LEU A 509 -3.77 -6.92 -29.11
C LEU A 509 -3.15 -8.28 -28.76
N ASP A 510 -3.69 -9.32 -29.38
CA ASP A 510 -3.24 -10.70 -29.23
C ASP A 510 -2.39 -11.09 -30.45
N PRO A 511 -1.07 -11.32 -30.29
CA PRO A 511 -0.20 -11.68 -31.40
C PRO A 511 -0.43 -13.12 -31.91
N GLY A 512 -1.28 -13.91 -31.22
CA GLY A 512 -1.44 -15.33 -31.49
C GLY A 512 -0.18 -16.13 -31.19
N PHE A 513 -0.15 -17.38 -31.63
CA PHE A 513 1.06 -18.19 -31.53
C PHE A 513 2.05 -17.85 -32.64
N PRO A 514 3.30 -17.43 -32.34
CA PRO A 514 4.31 -17.39 -33.37
C PRO A 514 4.45 -18.82 -33.94
N PRO A 515 4.34 -19.01 -35.26
CA PRO A 515 4.49 -20.33 -35.87
C PRO A 515 5.84 -20.87 -35.42
N ARG A 516 5.83 -22.05 -34.78
CA ARG A 516 7.07 -22.75 -34.40
C ARG A 516 7.85 -22.97 -35.69
N LYS A 517 8.85 -22.14 -35.99
CA LYS A 517 9.77 -22.38 -37.12
C LYS A 517 10.25 -23.82 -36.95
N ALA A 518 9.90 -24.67 -37.92
CA ALA A 518 10.20 -26.08 -37.88
C ALA A 518 11.66 -26.26 -37.47
N ARG A 519 11.93 -27.10 -36.45
CA ARG A 519 13.29 -27.50 -36.08
C ARG A 519 14.00 -27.86 -37.38
N ARG A 520 15.03 -27.08 -37.76
CA ARG A 520 15.89 -27.42 -38.90
C ARG A 520 16.42 -28.83 -38.58
N LYS A 521 16.04 -29.83 -39.38
CA LYS A 521 16.56 -31.20 -39.23
C LYS A 521 18.08 -31.09 -39.26
N THR A 522 18.72 -31.24 -38.11
CA THR A 522 20.17 -31.35 -38.04
C THR A 522 20.54 -32.59 -38.83
N ARG A 523 21.36 -32.41 -39.88
CA ARG A 523 21.92 -33.51 -40.67
C ARG A 523 22.59 -34.48 -39.70
N LYS A 524 22.28 -35.78 -39.78
CA LYS A 524 23.02 -36.80 -39.02
C LYS A 524 24.51 -36.66 -39.39
N PRO A 525 25.44 -36.82 -38.43
CA PRO A 525 26.85 -36.93 -38.76
C PRO A 525 27.01 -38.14 -39.68
N GLY A 526 27.61 -37.90 -40.84
CA GLY A 526 28.02 -38.94 -41.79
C GLY A 526 29.40 -39.46 -41.45
#